data_AF-A0A024UEX2-F1
#
_entry.id   AF-A0A024UEX2-F1
#
_cell.length_a   1.000
_cell.length_b   1.000
_cell.length_c   1.000
_cell.angle_alpha   90.00
_cell.angle_beta   90.00
_cell.angle_gamma   90.00
#
_symmetry.space_group_name_H-M   'P 1'
#
loop_
_entity.id
_entity.type
_entity.pdbx_description
1 polymer ?
#
loop_
_entity_poly.entity_id
_entity_poly.type
_entity_poly.pdbx_seq_one_letter_code
_entity_poly.pdbx_strand_id
1 'polypeptide(L)'
;MDDRPRKSEDILAVNDVPPIGSDGKSIRRKQKFGGRRSVWPGALALILGISAAIGALVYWGTYEHKQMLGRQPDESSLAKAYGSGHTISDGQAVNGTADEPLEVTNPVEYKDMKCAQIDYISKNNKIYTVSKGKESPLVFKGVNWLGLEGWDHVITGLWDGPRDGNSFYRIAKFLSDNKFNAVRFPLDIDSAARNIPIRTNFNTNSQRALASVKTYVELITRLSEGLGQFKIAVLLDFNTRSKATDLNPVDQSVISVDQRPSSDGLTGNGWENVNVRYAEYEKAIVNLATAMCDQVHWNVVGIDIKDAPAGDAGQWDGEEKTSWQMFASKVGSAVVKACPTWLVFAQGLNGKTKFGTGLEAKTVLDWPGSTLRDALTSPINVGKANKLVYAPPFWSPSVYPAPYFFKSSEGGSLLTKWTSFTSQTDMDASVGDAMKAIFGDLLNKQSAAIVLSSFGGLFGEEDMDKGKASTKAITAIVAQMTASQKAISGGFWWSLNPDNRWPHPAPDSPDSVASGLLDSTWRKGNSEALAATKLMDKLPGLAFLPCDPR
;
A
#
# COMPACT_ATOMS: atom_id res chain seq x y z
N MET A 1 -69.70 36.10 0.42
CA MET A 1 -70.78 36.79 -0.32
C MET A 1 -71.69 35.70 -0.87
N ASP A 2 -72.93 35.72 -0.40
CA ASP A 2 -74.10 34.90 -0.77
C ASP A 2 -73.93 33.36 -0.72
N ASP A 3 -73.87 32.82 0.51
CA ASP A 3 -74.07 31.39 0.78
C ASP A 3 -75.39 31.24 1.56
N ARG A 4 -76.50 31.20 0.80
CA ARG A 4 -77.84 30.99 1.35
C ARG A 4 -78.00 29.53 1.79
N PRO A 5 -78.31 29.24 3.06
CA PRO A 5 -78.57 27.87 3.49
C PRO A 5 -79.88 27.35 2.87
N ARG A 6 -79.80 26.15 2.27
CA ARG A 6 -80.97 25.41 1.77
C ARG A 6 -81.88 25.05 2.95
N LYS A 7 -83.20 25.24 2.77
CA LYS A 7 -84.23 24.81 3.71
C LYS A 7 -84.13 23.31 3.94
N SER A 8 -83.93 22.89 5.20
CA SER A 8 -84.23 21.53 5.64
C SER A 8 -85.76 21.36 5.64
N GLU A 9 -86.24 20.32 4.98
CA GLU A 9 -87.63 19.90 5.13
C GLU A 9 -87.83 19.38 6.56
N ASP A 10 -88.60 20.12 7.35
CA ASP A 10 -89.07 19.68 8.65
C ASP A 10 -90.01 18.50 8.46
N ILE A 11 -89.55 17.31 8.85
CA ILE A 11 -90.37 16.11 8.99
C ILE A 11 -91.27 16.35 10.21
N LEU A 12 -92.50 16.82 9.96
CA LEU A 12 -93.56 16.86 10.96
C LEU A 12 -93.95 15.43 11.34
N ALA A 13 -93.49 14.99 12.52
CA ALA A 13 -93.96 13.76 13.14
C ALA A 13 -95.42 13.94 13.60
N VAL A 14 -96.33 13.23 12.94
CA VAL A 14 -97.71 13.05 13.40
C VAL A 14 -97.69 12.20 14.66
N ASN A 15 -98.16 12.74 15.79
CA ASN A 15 -98.35 11.97 17.02
C ASN A 15 -99.63 11.12 16.91
N ASP A 16 -99.52 9.97 16.27
CA ASP A 16 -100.55 8.93 16.35
C ASP A 16 -100.46 8.24 17.73
N VAL A 17 -101.46 8.49 18.57
CA VAL A 17 -101.64 7.81 19.86
C VAL A 17 -101.93 6.32 19.59
N PRO A 18 -101.18 5.36 20.18
CA PRO A 18 -101.39 3.95 19.92
C PRO A 18 -102.70 3.47 20.57
N PRO A 19 -103.52 2.64 19.90
CA PRO A 19 -104.72 2.09 20.49
C PRO A 19 -104.36 1.12 21.64
N ILE A 20 -104.97 1.34 22.79
CA ILE A 20 -104.84 0.52 24.00
C ILE A 20 -105.93 -0.56 23.97
N GLY A 21 -105.55 -1.82 24.18
CA GLY A 21 -106.49 -2.94 24.27
C GLY A 21 -107.31 -2.90 25.57
N SER A 22 -108.43 -3.63 25.61
CA SER A 22 -109.36 -3.66 26.76
C SER A 22 -108.78 -4.25 28.06
N ASP A 23 -107.53 -4.68 28.07
CA ASP A 23 -106.76 -5.16 29.22
C ASP A 23 -105.68 -4.16 29.71
N GLY A 24 -105.65 -2.94 29.14
CA GLY A 24 -104.78 -1.85 29.60
C GLY A 24 -103.30 -2.00 29.21
N LYS A 25 -102.93 -2.90 28.29
CA LYS A 25 -101.55 -3.08 27.82
C LYS A 25 -101.32 -2.53 26.41
N SER A 26 -100.12 -1.98 26.17
CA SER A 26 -99.72 -1.46 24.86
C SER A 26 -99.51 -2.60 23.84
N ILE A 27 -100.14 -2.53 22.68
CA ILE A 27 -99.92 -3.48 21.58
C ILE A 27 -98.53 -3.20 20.95
N ARG A 28 -97.52 -4.02 21.28
CA ARG A 28 -96.22 -4.00 20.56
C ARG A 28 -96.40 -4.55 19.14
N ARG A 29 -96.29 -3.70 18.12
CA ARG A 29 -96.07 -4.17 16.73
C ARG A 29 -94.71 -4.88 16.67
N LYS A 30 -94.71 -6.18 16.37
CA LYS A 30 -93.51 -6.90 15.93
C LYS A 30 -93.10 -6.34 14.56
N GLN A 31 -92.13 -5.43 14.52
CA GLN A 31 -91.45 -5.07 13.27
C GLN A 31 -90.67 -6.28 12.77
N LYS A 32 -91.12 -6.90 11.67
CA LYS A 32 -90.28 -7.79 10.86
C LYS A 32 -89.25 -6.92 10.15
N PHE A 33 -88.00 -6.93 10.62
CA PHE A 33 -86.87 -6.42 9.84
C PHE A 33 -86.62 -7.34 8.66
N GLY A 34 -87.13 -6.96 7.49
CA GLY A 34 -86.73 -7.54 6.21
C GLY A 34 -85.32 -7.07 5.90
N GLY A 35 -84.31 -7.88 6.23
CA GLY A 35 -82.92 -7.63 5.93
C GLY A 35 -82.65 -7.65 4.43
N ARG A 36 -82.94 -6.55 3.73
CA ARG A 36 -82.38 -6.29 2.41
C ARG A 36 -80.92 -5.89 2.64
N ARG A 37 -79.97 -6.77 2.30
CA ARG A 37 -78.54 -6.40 2.23
C ARG A 37 -78.42 -5.25 1.26
N SER A 38 -78.37 -4.03 1.79
CA SER A 38 -78.01 -2.83 1.05
C SER A 38 -76.52 -2.94 0.76
N VAL A 39 -76.19 -3.57 -0.37
CA VAL A 39 -74.84 -3.47 -0.92
C VAL A 39 -74.75 -2.03 -1.42
N TRP A 40 -74.15 -1.15 -0.63
CA TRP A 40 -73.93 0.24 -1.00
C TRP A 40 -73.22 0.27 -2.36
N PRO A 41 -73.81 0.85 -3.42
CA PRO A 41 -73.16 0.94 -4.73
C PRO A 41 -71.78 1.63 -4.63
N GLY A 42 -71.62 2.51 -3.64
CA GLY A 42 -70.35 3.16 -3.31
C GLY A 42 -69.26 2.23 -2.77
N ALA A 43 -69.60 1.13 -2.09
CA ALA A 43 -68.60 0.18 -1.57
C ALA A 43 -67.95 -0.62 -2.70
N LEU A 44 -68.74 -1.05 -3.69
CA LEU A 44 -68.21 -1.69 -4.89
C LEU A 44 -67.38 -0.71 -5.72
N ALA A 45 -67.84 0.53 -5.88
CA ALA A 45 -67.09 1.58 -6.58
C ALA A 45 -65.77 1.92 -5.86
N LEU A 46 -65.76 1.94 -4.52
CA LEU A 46 -64.55 2.15 -3.72
C LEU A 46 -63.56 0.99 -3.88
N ILE A 47 -64.03 -0.26 -3.80
CA ILE A 47 -63.19 -1.45 -3.99
C ILE A 47 -62.61 -1.50 -5.40
N LEU A 48 -63.41 -1.20 -6.42
CA LEU A 48 -62.96 -1.13 -7.81
C LEU A 48 -61.98 0.03 -8.02
N GLY A 49 -62.22 1.19 -7.41
CA GLY A 49 -61.30 2.34 -7.45
C GLY A 49 -59.96 2.05 -6.79
N ILE A 50 -59.97 1.42 -5.62
CA ILE A 50 -58.74 0.99 -4.91
C ILE A 50 -58.01 -0.07 -5.74
N SER A 51 -58.72 -1.06 -6.28
CA SER A 51 -58.12 -2.12 -7.09
C SER A 51 -57.52 -1.57 -8.39
N ALA A 52 -58.20 -0.62 -9.03
CA ALA A 52 -57.70 0.09 -10.21
C ALA A 52 -56.48 0.95 -9.87
N ALA A 53 -56.47 1.65 -8.73
CA ALA A 53 -55.34 2.45 -8.27
C ALA A 53 -54.12 1.57 -7.95
N ILE A 54 -54.31 0.44 -7.25
CA ILE A 54 -53.24 -0.54 -7.00
C ILE A 54 -52.72 -1.11 -8.31
N GLY A 55 -53.62 -1.50 -9.22
CA GLY A 55 -53.25 -2.01 -10.54
C GLY A 55 -52.44 -0.99 -11.35
N ALA A 56 -52.84 0.29 -11.31
CA ALA A 56 -52.13 1.37 -11.98
C ALA A 56 -50.75 1.64 -11.36
N LEU A 57 -50.63 1.62 -10.03
CA LEU A 57 -49.35 1.78 -9.33
C LEU A 57 -48.38 0.63 -9.62
N VAL A 58 -48.87 -0.61 -9.62
CA VAL A 58 -48.05 -1.80 -9.96
C VAL A 58 -47.65 -1.77 -11.43
N TYR A 59 -48.57 -1.43 -12.33
CA TYR A 59 -48.28 -1.32 -13.77
C TYR A 59 -47.25 -0.22 -14.06
N TRP A 60 -47.47 1.00 -13.55
CA TRP A 60 -46.51 2.09 -13.75
C TRP A 60 -45.18 1.85 -13.04
N GLY A 61 -45.21 1.28 -11.84
CA GLY A 61 -43.99 0.90 -11.12
C GLY A 61 -43.17 -0.15 -11.88
N THR A 62 -43.81 -1.17 -12.44
CA THR A 62 -43.13 -2.18 -13.27
C THR A 62 -42.69 -1.64 -14.63
N TYR A 63 -43.46 -0.75 -15.24
CA TYR A 63 -43.11 -0.06 -16.48
C TYR A 63 -41.87 0.82 -16.30
N GLU A 64 -41.86 1.68 -15.28
CA GLU A 64 -40.71 2.54 -14.96
C GLU A 64 -39.49 1.72 -14.52
N HIS A 65 -39.68 0.62 -13.80
CA HIS A 65 -38.57 -0.30 -13.47
C HIS A 65 -37.96 -0.94 -14.73
N LYS A 66 -38.79 -1.39 -15.69
CA LYS A 66 -38.30 -1.92 -16.97
C LYS A 66 -37.65 -0.86 -17.84
N GLN A 67 -38.20 0.37 -17.87
CA GLN A 67 -37.58 1.53 -18.51
C GLN A 67 -36.23 1.86 -17.87
N MET A 68 -36.12 1.81 -16.54
CA MET A 68 -34.87 2.04 -15.80
C MET A 68 -33.83 0.97 -16.11
N LEU A 69 -34.21 -0.31 -16.13
CA LEU A 69 -33.33 -1.41 -16.57
C LEU A 69 -32.88 -1.23 -18.03
N GLY A 70 -33.77 -0.79 -18.92
CA GLY A 70 -33.44 -0.48 -20.32
C GLY A 70 -32.60 0.78 -20.53
N ARG A 71 -32.47 1.64 -19.51
CA ARG A 71 -31.60 2.83 -19.50
C ARG A 71 -30.27 2.57 -18.78
N GLN A 72 -30.07 1.40 -18.18
CA GLN A 72 -28.76 1.07 -17.63
C GLN A 72 -27.76 0.99 -18.78
N PRO A 73 -26.59 1.65 -18.67
CA PRO A 73 -25.56 1.55 -19.68
C PRO A 73 -25.17 0.08 -19.86
N ASP A 74 -25.09 -0.36 -21.12
CA ASP A 74 -24.61 -1.72 -21.40
C ASP A 74 -23.17 -1.90 -20.90
N GLU A 75 -22.75 -3.15 -20.74
CA GLU A 75 -21.41 -3.49 -20.24
C GLU A 75 -20.29 -2.82 -21.05
N SER A 76 -20.49 -2.64 -22.37
CA SER A 76 -19.51 -1.99 -23.24
C SER A 76 -19.35 -0.48 -22.95
N SER A 77 -20.46 0.19 -22.64
CA SER A 77 -20.52 1.60 -22.28
C SER A 77 -19.93 1.83 -20.89
N LEU A 78 -20.19 0.91 -19.95
CA LEU A 78 -19.57 0.90 -18.63
C LEU A 78 -18.07 0.64 -18.71
N ALA A 79 -17.62 -0.33 -19.52
CA ALA A 79 -16.20 -0.61 -19.73
C ALA A 79 -15.45 0.56 -20.39
N LYS A 80 -16.13 1.34 -21.25
CA LYS A 80 -15.54 2.56 -21.83
C LYS A 80 -15.42 3.71 -20.83
N ALA A 81 -16.38 3.84 -19.91
CA ALA A 81 -16.39 4.90 -18.90
C ALA A 81 -15.51 4.59 -17.68
N TYR A 82 -15.46 3.31 -17.28
CA TYR A 82 -14.82 2.82 -16.06
C TYR A 82 -13.79 1.73 -16.36
N GLY A 83 -13.17 1.80 -17.53
CA GLY A 83 -12.25 0.76 -18.00
C GLY A 83 -11.15 0.43 -17.00
N SER A 84 -10.57 -0.75 -17.16
CA SER A 84 -9.52 -1.27 -16.30
C SER A 84 -8.17 -0.57 -16.46
N GLY A 85 -8.11 0.62 -17.09
CA GLY A 85 -6.87 1.29 -17.49
C GLY A 85 -6.18 0.63 -18.69
N HIS A 86 -4.95 1.05 -18.95
CA HIS A 86 -4.15 0.58 -20.09
C HIS A 86 -3.35 -0.68 -19.75
N THR A 87 -3.31 -1.66 -20.66
CA THR A 87 -2.44 -2.83 -20.48
C THR A 87 -0.98 -2.40 -20.32
N ILE A 88 -0.28 -2.99 -19.35
CA ILE A 88 1.15 -2.82 -19.17
C ILE A 88 1.87 -3.90 -19.96
N SER A 89 2.61 -3.52 -20.99
CA SER A 89 3.42 -4.47 -21.78
C SER A 89 4.74 -4.75 -21.07
N ASP A 90 5.10 -6.02 -20.85
CA ASP A 90 6.33 -6.42 -20.14
C ASP A 90 7.24 -7.32 -20.98
N GLY A 91 6.97 -7.38 -22.29
CA GLY A 91 7.68 -8.23 -23.25
C GLY A 91 7.27 -9.70 -23.23
N GLN A 92 6.35 -10.11 -22.35
CA GLN A 92 5.74 -11.44 -22.41
C GLN A 92 4.60 -11.45 -23.45
N ALA A 93 4.37 -12.60 -24.08
CA ALA A 93 3.24 -12.77 -24.98
C ALA A 93 1.94 -12.68 -24.15
N VAL A 94 1.07 -11.71 -24.47
CA VAL A 94 -0.28 -11.65 -23.91
C VAL A 94 -1.07 -12.78 -24.56
N ASN A 95 -1.14 -13.93 -23.90
CA ASN A 95 -2.09 -14.96 -24.29
C ASN A 95 -3.49 -14.38 -24.06
N GLY A 96 -4.28 -14.28 -25.14
CA GLY A 96 -5.63 -13.71 -25.14
C GLY A 96 -6.49 -14.36 -24.07
N THR A 97 -6.52 -13.73 -22.90
CA THR A 97 -7.46 -14.04 -21.83
C THR A 97 -8.70 -13.19 -22.10
N ALA A 98 -9.88 -13.76 -21.84
CA ALA A 98 -11.10 -12.97 -21.87
C ALA A 98 -10.97 -11.78 -20.91
N ASP A 99 -11.48 -10.61 -21.29
CA ASP A 99 -11.45 -9.45 -20.40
C ASP A 99 -12.17 -9.80 -19.09
N GLU A 100 -11.47 -9.63 -17.98
CA GLU A 100 -12.00 -9.86 -16.64
C GLU A 100 -13.16 -8.88 -16.36
N PRO A 101 -14.20 -9.30 -15.60
CA PRO A 101 -15.34 -8.45 -15.30
C PRO A 101 -14.94 -7.12 -14.64
N LEU A 102 -15.78 -6.09 -14.82
CA LEU A 102 -15.56 -4.76 -14.23
C LEU A 102 -15.46 -4.82 -12.70
N GLU A 103 -16.19 -5.72 -12.07
CA GLU A 103 -16.18 -5.95 -10.62
C GLU A 103 -14.85 -6.52 -10.11
N VAL A 104 -14.02 -7.07 -11.00
CA VAL A 104 -12.68 -7.55 -10.69
C VAL A 104 -11.66 -6.46 -11.00
N THR A 105 -11.79 -5.84 -12.17
CA THR A 105 -10.77 -4.93 -12.69
C THR A 105 -10.88 -3.49 -12.20
N ASN A 106 -12.08 -3.05 -11.80
CA ASN A 106 -12.35 -1.72 -11.25
C ASN A 106 -13.59 -1.74 -10.34
N PRO A 107 -13.50 -2.45 -9.19
CA PRO A 107 -14.60 -2.54 -8.25
C PRO A 107 -14.92 -1.20 -7.58
N VAL A 108 -16.13 -1.07 -7.04
CA VAL A 108 -16.50 0.04 -6.12
C VAL A 108 -16.00 -0.17 -4.70
N GLU A 109 -15.69 -1.41 -4.34
CA GLU A 109 -15.14 -1.81 -3.06
C GLU A 109 -14.35 -3.11 -3.24
N TYR A 110 -13.20 -3.23 -2.57
CA TYR A 110 -12.45 -4.48 -2.59
C TYR A 110 -13.17 -5.51 -1.71
N LYS A 111 -13.39 -6.71 -2.27
CA LYS A 111 -14.07 -7.78 -1.53
C LYS A 111 -13.16 -8.33 -0.45
N ASP A 112 -13.69 -8.46 0.76
CA ASP A 112 -13.02 -9.19 1.83
C ASP A 112 -12.86 -10.66 1.42
N MET A 113 -11.60 -11.07 1.22
CA MET A 113 -11.22 -12.41 0.76
C MET A 113 -11.49 -13.50 1.80
N LYS A 114 -11.92 -13.14 3.01
CA LYS A 114 -12.14 -14.06 4.13
C LYS A 114 -10.89 -14.86 4.50
N CYS A 115 -9.70 -14.27 4.32
CA CYS A 115 -8.44 -14.87 4.75
C CYS A 115 -8.27 -14.77 6.27
N ALA A 116 -7.66 -15.77 6.88
CA ALA A 116 -7.26 -15.78 8.27
C ALA A 116 -6.16 -14.74 8.52
N GLN A 117 -6.16 -14.16 9.72
CA GLN A 117 -5.09 -13.27 10.13
C GLN A 117 -3.76 -14.03 10.11
N ILE A 118 -2.75 -13.43 9.48
CA ILE A 118 -1.39 -13.93 9.52
C ILE A 118 -0.66 -13.28 10.70
N ASP A 119 -0.01 -14.10 11.52
CA ASP A 119 1.03 -13.65 12.45
C ASP A 119 2.39 -13.76 11.75
N TYR A 120 3.09 -12.64 11.60
CA TYR A 120 4.39 -12.59 10.93
C TYR A 120 5.50 -12.69 11.97
N ILE A 121 6.42 -13.62 11.80
CA ILE A 121 7.53 -13.84 12.75
C ILE A 121 8.88 -13.89 12.03
N SER A 122 9.90 -13.40 12.73
CA SER A 122 11.28 -13.27 12.27
C SER A 122 12.18 -14.07 13.21
N LYS A 123 12.70 -15.20 12.74
CA LYS A 123 13.55 -16.09 13.53
C LYS A 123 14.50 -16.88 12.64
N ASN A 124 15.64 -17.29 13.18
CA ASN A 124 16.68 -18.05 12.46
C ASN A 124 17.08 -17.40 11.13
N ASN A 125 17.17 -16.07 11.10
CA ASN A 125 17.48 -15.26 9.93
C ASN A 125 16.47 -15.41 8.76
N LYS A 126 15.22 -15.74 9.09
CA LYS A 126 14.13 -15.93 8.12
C LYS A 126 12.84 -15.33 8.63
N ILE A 127 11.98 -14.95 7.68
CA ILE A 127 10.61 -14.53 7.97
C ILE A 127 9.69 -15.71 7.72
N TYR A 128 8.68 -15.84 8.57
CA TYR A 128 7.62 -16.83 8.44
C TYR A 128 6.26 -16.15 8.59
N THR A 129 5.31 -16.64 7.80
CA THR A 129 3.89 -16.46 8.05
C THR A 129 3.42 -17.58 8.96
N VAL A 130 2.62 -17.25 9.98
CA VAL A 130 1.93 -18.22 10.83
C VAL A 130 0.43 -18.02 10.63
N SER A 131 -0.19 -18.98 9.96
CA SER A 131 -1.63 -19.01 9.73
C SER A 131 -2.17 -20.36 10.16
N LYS A 132 -3.23 -20.37 10.98
CA LYS A 132 -3.84 -21.58 11.55
C LYS A 132 -2.82 -22.54 12.18
N GLY A 133 -1.78 -22.00 12.84
CA GLY A 133 -0.72 -22.78 13.48
C GLY A 133 0.33 -23.38 12.53
N LYS A 134 0.21 -23.14 11.21
CA LYS A 134 1.20 -23.57 10.21
C LYS A 134 2.18 -22.43 9.92
N GLU A 135 3.47 -22.71 10.13
CA GLU A 135 4.54 -21.81 9.72
C GLU A 135 4.92 -22.06 8.26
N SER A 136 4.93 -21.01 7.44
CA SER A 136 5.42 -21.07 6.05
C SER A 136 6.46 -19.97 5.82
N PRO A 137 7.61 -20.26 5.20
CA PRO A 137 8.65 -19.27 4.96
C PRO A 137 8.13 -18.15 4.05
N LEU A 138 8.59 -16.93 4.31
CA LEU A 138 8.31 -15.74 3.51
C LEU A 138 9.63 -15.09 3.14
N VAL A 139 9.82 -14.84 1.84
CA VAL A 139 10.91 -14.03 1.30
C VAL A 139 10.29 -12.97 0.39
N PHE A 140 10.91 -11.80 0.34
CA PHE A 140 10.37 -10.68 -0.43
C PHE A 140 11.06 -10.54 -1.78
N LYS A 141 10.31 -10.77 -2.86
CA LYS A 141 10.53 -10.09 -4.13
C LYS A 141 9.66 -8.84 -4.12
N GLY A 142 10.17 -7.80 -3.46
CA GLY A 142 9.44 -6.58 -3.21
C GLY A 142 9.76 -5.46 -4.20
N VAL A 143 8.92 -4.43 -4.21
CA VAL A 143 9.18 -3.16 -4.91
C VAL A 143 8.82 -1.97 -4.02
N ASN A 144 9.57 -0.87 -4.11
CA ASN A 144 9.18 0.41 -3.54
C ASN A 144 8.24 1.14 -4.51
N TRP A 145 7.05 1.53 -4.05
CA TRP A 145 6.09 2.33 -4.82
C TRP A 145 5.89 3.68 -4.13
N LEU A 146 6.37 4.73 -4.78
CA LEU A 146 6.54 6.06 -4.19
C LEU A 146 5.33 6.97 -4.38
N GLY A 147 5.27 8.04 -3.60
CA GLY A 147 4.32 9.15 -3.73
C GLY A 147 3.63 9.54 -2.44
N LEU A 148 3.40 8.56 -1.54
CA LEU A 148 2.68 8.80 -0.28
C LEU A 148 3.51 9.63 0.72
N GLU A 149 4.83 9.56 0.64
CA GLU A 149 5.79 10.28 1.48
C GLU A 149 6.03 11.73 1.07
N GLY A 150 5.68 12.09 -0.15
CA GLY A 150 5.85 13.43 -0.72
C GLY A 150 4.56 13.92 -1.36
N TRP A 151 4.70 14.79 -2.38
CA TRP A 151 3.61 15.31 -3.22
C TRP A 151 2.31 15.62 -2.45
N ASP A 152 1.13 15.54 -3.09
CA ASP A 152 -0.16 15.69 -2.42
C ASP A 152 -0.49 14.51 -1.46
N HIS A 153 0.53 13.78 -0.97
CA HIS A 153 0.43 12.63 -0.07
C HIS A 153 -0.44 11.50 -0.64
N VAL A 154 -0.18 11.16 -1.89
CA VAL A 154 -0.97 10.25 -2.72
C VAL A 154 -0.03 9.44 -3.59
N ILE A 155 -0.34 8.16 -3.75
CA ILE A 155 0.49 7.24 -4.53
C ILE A 155 0.57 7.68 -6.00
N THR A 156 1.75 7.56 -6.59
CA THR A 156 1.99 7.96 -7.99
C THR A 156 1.53 6.93 -9.00
N GLY A 157 1.27 7.37 -10.24
CA GLY A 157 0.96 6.53 -11.39
C GLY A 157 -0.53 6.34 -11.67
N LEU A 158 -1.41 6.71 -10.74
CA LEU A 158 -2.85 6.38 -10.81
C LEU A 158 -3.73 7.37 -11.59
N TRP A 159 -3.16 8.31 -12.35
CA TRP A 159 -3.97 9.29 -13.09
C TRP A 159 -4.59 8.77 -14.38
N ASP A 160 -4.16 7.60 -14.89
CA ASP A 160 -4.74 6.88 -16.04
C ASP A 160 -5.21 7.82 -17.17
N GLY A 161 -4.30 8.69 -17.61
CA GLY A 161 -4.60 9.78 -18.53
C GLY A 161 -4.58 9.33 -19.99
N PRO A 162 -4.61 10.25 -20.97
CA PRO A 162 -4.46 9.86 -22.37
C PRO A 162 -3.03 9.41 -22.74
N ARG A 163 -2.00 9.99 -22.09
CA ARG A 163 -0.58 9.81 -22.46
C ARG A 163 0.16 8.84 -21.56
N ASP A 164 -0.12 8.90 -20.27
CA ASP A 164 0.61 8.21 -19.22
C ASP A 164 -0.33 7.84 -18.07
N GLY A 165 0.23 7.17 -17.07
CA GLY A 165 -0.51 6.66 -15.92
C GLY A 165 -1.30 5.41 -16.25
N ASN A 166 -1.79 4.77 -15.20
CA ASN A 166 -2.51 3.52 -15.29
C ASN A 166 -3.48 3.34 -14.14
N SER A 167 -4.32 2.29 -14.22
CA SER A 167 -5.15 1.88 -13.10
C SER A 167 -4.35 1.12 -12.05
N PHE A 168 -4.84 1.17 -10.81
CA PHE A 168 -4.29 0.38 -9.72
C PHE A 168 -4.30 -1.13 -10.04
N TYR A 169 -5.39 -1.62 -10.64
CA TYR A 169 -5.52 -3.03 -11.02
C TYR A 169 -4.43 -3.46 -12.00
N ARG A 170 -4.12 -2.64 -13.02
CA ARG A 170 -3.09 -2.98 -14.02
C ARG A 170 -1.70 -2.99 -13.42
N ILE A 171 -1.40 -2.07 -12.51
CA ILE A 171 -0.13 -2.05 -11.79
C ILE A 171 -0.02 -3.28 -10.88
N ALA A 172 -1.03 -3.58 -10.06
CA ALA A 172 -1.03 -4.74 -9.18
C ALA A 172 -0.95 -6.07 -9.96
N LYS A 173 -1.64 -6.16 -11.10
CA LYS A 173 -1.55 -7.29 -12.02
C LYS A 173 -0.16 -7.42 -12.64
N PHE A 174 0.45 -6.33 -13.11
CA PHE A 174 1.82 -6.33 -13.62
C PHE A 174 2.82 -6.84 -12.59
N LEU A 175 2.69 -6.39 -11.33
CA LEU A 175 3.51 -6.86 -10.21
C LEU A 175 3.32 -8.37 -10.00
N SER A 176 2.07 -8.83 -9.94
CA SER A 176 1.73 -10.25 -9.78
C SER A 176 2.25 -11.12 -10.93
N ASP A 177 2.05 -10.70 -12.17
CA ASP A 177 2.51 -11.42 -13.37
C ASP A 177 4.04 -11.53 -13.41
N ASN A 178 4.73 -10.54 -12.86
CA ASN A 178 6.19 -10.53 -12.68
C ASN A 178 6.65 -11.05 -11.31
N LYS A 179 5.78 -11.77 -10.58
CA LYS A 179 6.04 -12.46 -9.30
C LYS A 179 6.48 -11.57 -8.13
N PHE A 180 6.25 -10.26 -8.19
CA PHE A 180 6.43 -9.41 -7.03
C PHE A 180 5.36 -9.75 -5.99
N ASN A 181 5.81 -10.18 -4.81
CA ASN A 181 4.93 -10.61 -3.73
C ASN A 181 4.84 -9.59 -2.59
N ALA A 182 5.50 -8.44 -2.73
CA ALA A 182 5.46 -7.38 -1.73
C ALA A 182 5.59 -5.98 -2.35
N VAL A 183 4.95 -5.01 -1.71
CA VAL A 183 5.10 -3.58 -1.97
C VAL A 183 5.48 -2.89 -0.66
N ARG A 184 6.52 -2.05 -0.72
CA ARG A 184 6.87 -1.13 0.35
C ARG A 184 6.33 0.25 -0.01
N PHE A 185 5.53 0.83 0.88
CA PHE A 185 4.94 2.15 0.74
C PHE A 185 5.68 3.15 1.63
N PRO A 186 6.55 4.01 1.08
CA PRO A 186 7.09 5.16 1.79
C PRO A 186 5.96 6.12 2.19
N LEU A 187 5.91 6.51 3.45
CA LEU A 187 4.89 7.35 4.07
C LEU A 187 5.50 8.59 4.71
N ASP A 188 4.67 9.61 4.90
CA ASP A 188 4.95 10.79 5.72
C ASP A 188 4.34 10.60 7.13
N ILE A 189 5.20 10.66 8.16
CA ILE A 189 4.82 10.35 9.54
C ILE A 189 3.79 11.35 10.07
N ASP A 190 4.00 12.66 9.85
CA ASP A 190 3.09 13.71 10.30
C ASP A 190 1.70 13.57 9.64
N SER A 191 1.65 13.24 8.36
CA SER A 191 0.42 13.00 7.61
C SER A 191 -0.34 11.77 8.11
N ALA A 192 0.36 10.68 8.45
CA ALA A 192 -0.22 9.51 9.09
C ALA A 192 -0.71 9.80 10.53
N ALA A 193 0.06 10.56 11.31
CA ALA A 193 -0.27 10.92 12.68
C ALA A 193 -1.51 11.81 12.77
N ARG A 194 -1.63 12.79 11.86
CA ARG A 194 -2.77 13.72 11.78
C ARG A 194 -3.93 13.18 10.95
N ASN A 195 -3.72 12.08 10.23
CA ASN A 195 -4.63 11.51 9.24
C ASN A 195 -5.24 12.60 8.34
N ILE A 196 -4.36 13.35 7.68
CA ILE A 196 -4.76 14.55 6.93
C ILE A 196 -5.76 14.25 5.81
N PRO A 197 -6.60 15.22 5.41
CA PRO A 197 -7.35 15.10 4.17
C PRO A 197 -6.37 15.03 2.99
N ILE A 198 -6.67 14.18 2.01
CA ILE A 198 -5.90 14.10 0.76
C ILE A 198 -6.56 14.93 -0.32
N ARG A 199 -5.75 15.36 -1.29
CA ARG A 199 -6.24 15.91 -2.54
C ARG A 199 -6.20 14.83 -3.60
N THR A 200 -7.36 14.39 -4.07
CA THR A 200 -7.45 13.41 -5.16
C THR A 200 -6.73 13.93 -6.40
N ASN A 201 -5.71 13.19 -6.86
CA ASN A 201 -4.97 13.45 -8.10
C ASN A 201 -4.91 12.21 -9.01
N PHE A 202 -5.72 11.20 -8.73
CA PHE A 202 -5.87 9.97 -9.48
C PHE A 202 -7.25 9.88 -10.15
N ASN A 203 -7.40 9.00 -11.12
CA ASN A 203 -8.62 8.90 -11.92
C ASN A 203 -9.67 8.01 -11.25
N THR A 204 -10.59 8.63 -10.52
CA THR A 204 -11.66 7.91 -9.82
C THR A 204 -12.58 7.08 -10.72
N ASN A 205 -12.62 7.35 -12.03
CA ASN A 205 -13.38 6.50 -12.95
C ASN A 205 -12.71 5.15 -13.16
N SER A 206 -11.37 5.07 -13.23
CA SER A 206 -10.62 3.81 -13.32
C SER A 206 -10.12 3.30 -11.97
N GLN A 207 -10.46 3.97 -10.86
CA GLN A 207 -10.23 3.55 -9.48
C GLN A 207 -11.47 3.82 -8.62
N ARG A 208 -12.59 3.17 -8.92
CA ARG A 208 -13.87 3.42 -8.24
C ARG A 208 -13.83 3.11 -6.75
N ALA A 209 -13.06 2.09 -6.34
CA ALA A 209 -12.82 1.77 -4.93
C ALA A 209 -12.09 2.87 -4.15
N LEU A 210 -11.38 3.77 -4.85
CA LEU A 210 -10.68 4.91 -4.24
C LEU A 210 -11.51 6.20 -4.32
N ALA A 211 -12.65 6.21 -5.02
CA ALA A 211 -13.42 7.42 -5.30
C ALA A 211 -14.02 8.09 -4.05
N SER A 212 -14.26 7.32 -2.99
CA SER A 212 -14.82 7.81 -1.73
C SER A 212 -13.77 8.16 -0.69
N VAL A 213 -12.49 7.87 -0.94
CA VAL A 213 -11.39 8.08 0.01
C VAL A 213 -11.16 9.56 0.25
N LYS A 214 -11.07 9.96 1.52
CA LYS A 214 -10.89 11.37 1.91
C LYS A 214 -9.62 11.64 2.69
N THR A 215 -9.08 10.64 3.37
CA THR A 215 -7.97 10.82 4.32
C THR A 215 -6.77 9.95 3.97
N TYR A 216 -5.60 10.35 4.46
CA TYR A 216 -4.32 9.71 4.15
C TYR A 216 -4.27 8.24 4.59
N VAL A 217 -4.70 7.95 5.82
CA VAL A 217 -4.75 6.57 6.33
C VAL A 217 -5.78 5.75 5.56
N GLU A 218 -6.95 6.33 5.25
CA GLU A 218 -7.98 5.65 4.45
C GLU A 218 -7.48 5.27 3.05
N LEU A 219 -6.68 6.13 2.41
CA LEU A 219 -6.05 5.81 1.13
C LEU A 219 -5.14 4.59 1.24
N ILE A 220 -4.25 4.59 2.23
CA ILE A 220 -3.30 3.48 2.47
C ILE A 220 -4.06 2.18 2.78
N THR A 221 -5.13 2.26 3.58
CA THR A 221 -6.05 1.16 3.87
C THR A 221 -6.61 0.58 2.57
N ARG A 222 -7.23 1.40 1.71
CA ARG A 222 -7.81 0.93 0.43
C ARG A 222 -6.77 0.37 -0.53
N LEU A 223 -5.59 0.98 -0.64
CA LEU A 223 -4.49 0.44 -1.45
C LEU A 223 -4.04 -0.94 -0.93
N SER A 224 -4.01 -1.12 0.38
CA SER A 224 -3.64 -2.39 1.01
C SER A 224 -4.69 -3.48 0.77
N GLU A 225 -5.99 -3.16 0.86
CA GLU A 225 -7.08 -4.08 0.48
C GLU A 225 -6.96 -4.52 -0.98
N GLY A 226 -6.65 -3.57 -1.88
CA GLY A 226 -6.48 -3.81 -3.30
C GLY A 226 -5.29 -4.73 -3.61
N LEU A 227 -4.14 -4.52 -2.97
CA LEU A 227 -2.97 -5.42 -3.08
C LEU A 227 -3.27 -6.80 -2.47
N GLY A 228 -4.11 -6.85 -1.45
CA GLY A 228 -4.59 -8.09 -0.83
C GLY A 228 -5.28 -9.02 -1.82
N GLN A 229 -6.03 -8.48 -2.80
CA GLN A 229 -6.66 -9.26 -3.87
C GLN A 229 -5.65 -10.07 -4.71
N PHE A 230 -4.42 -9.59 -4.79
CA PHE A 230 -3.30 -10.24 -5.48
C PHE A 230 -2.38 -11.02 -4.52
N LYS A 231 -2.75 -11.11 -3.22
CA LYS A 231 -1.94 -11.72 -2.16
C LYS A 231 -0.55 -11.09 -2.03
N ILE A 232 -0.45 -9.81 -2.38
CA ILE A 232 0.78 -9.01 -2.29
C ILE A 232 0.88 -8.42 -0.88
N ALA A 233 2.00 -8.69 -0.22
CA ALA A 233 2.34 -8.15 1.09
C ALA A 233 2.53 -6.63 1.04
N VAL A 234 2.15 -5.94 2.12
CA VAL A 234 2.36 -4.50 2.27
C VAL A 234 3.26 -4.23 3.46
N LEU A 235 4.40 -3.57 3.20
CA LEU A 235 5.27 -3.00 4.22
C LEU A 235 5.08 -1.48 4.23
N LEU A 236 4.67 -0.93 5.36
CA LEU A 236 4.56 0.51 5.55
C LEU A 236 5.93 1.06 5.94
N ASP A 237 6.39 2.14 5.33
CA ASP A 237 7.71 2.73 5.60
C ASP A 237 7.58 4.17 6.08
N PHE A 238 8.11 4.49 7.25
CA PHE A 238 8.23 5.85 7.71
C PHE A 238 9.43 6.56 7.05
N ASN A 239 9.18 7.11 5.86
CA ASN A 239 10.22 7.68 5.03
C ASN A 239 10.53 9.14 5.39
N THR A 240 9.53 9.99 5.22
CA THR A 240 9.58 11.42 5.53
C THR A 240 8.90 11.67 6.86
N ARG A 241 9.42 12.65 7.60
CA ARG A 241 8.85 13.06 8.88
C ARG A 241 7.71 14.04 8.66
N SER A 242 7.99 15.11 7.93
CA SER A 242 6.99 16.14 7.65
C SER A 242 7.33 16.92 6.39
N LYS A 243 6.27 17.38 5.71
CA LYS A 243 6.36 18.33 4.60
C LYS A 243 7.28 19.54 4.84
N ALA A 244 7.29 20.08 6.04
CA ALA A 244 8.04 21.29 6.35
C ALA A 244 9.57 21.11 6.38
N THR A 245 10.09 19.88 6.50
CA THR A 245 11.53 19.63 6.65
C THR A 245 12.10 18.65 5.64
N ASP A 246 11.27 17.79 5.07
CA ASP A 246 11.74 16.66 4.25
C ASP A 246 11.24 16.76 2.80
N LEU A 247 10.43 17.78 2.47
CA LEU A 247 9.92 18.03 1.11
C LEU A 247 10.36 19.41 0.60
N ASN A 248 10.50 19.52 -0.72
CA ASN A 248 10.76 20.77 -1.41
C ASN A 248 9.54 21.70 -1.25
N PRO A 249 9.73 22.96 -0.83
CA PRO A 249 8.61 23.86 -0.56
C PRO A 249 7.82 24.28 -1.81
N VAL A 250 8.39 24.11 -3.01
CA VAL A 250 7.79 24.52 -4.28
C VAL A 250 7.00 23.38 -4.90
N ASP A 251 7.65 22.26 -5.19
CA ASP A 251 7.04 21.15 -5.94
C ASP A 251 6.62 19.97 -5.05
N GLN A 252 6.94 20.02 -3.75
CA GLN A 252 6.62 18.99 -2.76
C GLN A 252 7.27 17.62 -3.05
N SER A 253 8.28 17.60 -3.91
CA SER A 253 9.14 16.43 -4.09
C SER A 253 9.94 16.15 -2.82
N VAL A 254 10.26 14.88 -2.61
CA VAL A 254 11.09 14.44 -1.49
C VAL A 254 12.53 14.94 -1.69
N ILE A 255 13.08 15.66 -0.71
CA ILE A 255 14.47 16.13 -0.79
C ILE A 255 15.44 14.99 -0.44
N SER A 256 16.68 15.13 -0.92
CA SER A 256 17.73 14.15 -0.68
C SER A 256 18.07 14.03 0.82
N VAL A 257 18.49 12.84 1.24
CA VAL A 257 18.75 12.49 2.65
C VAL A 257 19.78 13.42 3.31
N ASP A 258 20.78 13.89 2.55
CA ASP A 258 21.82 14.81 2.99
C ASP A 258 21.35 16.27 3.13
N GLN A 259 20.20 16.62 2.55
CA GLN A 259 19.58 17.94 2.67
C GLN A 259 18.54 18.02 3.81
N ARG A 260 18.21 16.89 4.42
CA ARG A 260 17.28 16.84 5.56
C ARG A 260 17.98 17.25 6.85
N PRO A 261 17.23 17.58 7.92
CA PRO A 261 17.80 17.84 9.23
C PRO A 261 18.03 16.57 10.08
N SER A 262 19.15 16.47 10.80
CA SER A 262 19.40 15.44 11.83
C SER A 262 18.56 15.68 13.09
N SER A 263 18.55 14.72 14.02
CA SER A 263 17.70 14.78 15.24
C SER A 263 18.06 15.93 16.19
N ASP A 264 19.28 16.46 16.10
CA ASP A 264 19.78 17.63 16.84
C ASP A 264 19.59 18.96 16.07
N GLY A 265 19.05 18.93 14.85
CA GLY A 265 18.78 20.11 14.02
C GLY A 265 19.92 20.52 13.08
N LEU A 266 21.00 19.75 13.00
CA LEU A 266 22.04 19.90 11.96
C LEU A 266 21.61 19.19 10.66
N THR A 267 22.54 18.91 9.74
CA THR A 267 22.26 18.18 8.49
C THR A 267 22.31 16.65 8.70
N GLY A 268 21.33 15.94 8.15
CA GLY A 268 21.20 14.48 8.20
C GLY A 268 19.75 14.02 8.06
N ASN A 269 19.49 12.71 8.03
CA ASN A 269 18.13 12.17 8.03
C ASN A 269 17.84 11.56 9.40
N GLY A 270 17.74 12.41 10.42
CA GLY A 270 17.42 12.00 11.79
C GLY A 270 16.02 11.38 11.90
N TRP A 271 15.74 10.72 13.02
CA TRP A 271 14.43 10.12 13.29
C TRP A 271 13.45 11.10 13.95
N GLU A 272 13.90 12.22 14.51
CA GLU A 272 13.00 13.28 14.99
C GLU A 272 13.26 14.59 14.26
N ASN A 273 12.28 15.50 14.26
CA ASN A 273 12.44 16.89 13.84
C ASN A 273 11.55 17.82 14.70
N VAL A 274 11.28 19.04 14.23
CA VAL A 274 10.46 20.02 14.97
C VAL A 274 8.97 19.64 15.03
N ASN A 275 8.46 18.91 14.04
CA ASN A 275 7.04 18.57 13.89
C ASN A 275 6.73 17.13 14.33
N VAL A 276 7.72 16.25 14.26
CA VAL A 276 7.60 14.83 14.52
C VAL A 276 8.57 14.46 15.62
N ARG A 277 7.99 14.12 16.77
CA ARG A 277 8.66 13.46 17.88
C ARG A 277 8.07 12.07 18.07
N TYR A 278 8.57 11.33 19.05
CA TYR A 278 8.01 10.04 19.42
C TYR A 278 6.46 10.01 19.52
N ALA A 279 5.83 11.09 20.00
CA ALA A 279 4.37 11.16 20.11
C ALA A 279 3.66 11.05 18.75
N GLU A 280 4.22 11.63 17.70
CA GLU A 280 3.67 11.57 16.34
C GLU A 280 3.91 10.20 15.71
N TYR A 281 5.05 9.56 15.98
CA TYR A 281 5.25 8.15 15.65
C TYR A 281 4.18 7.26 16.29
N GLU A 282 3.94 7.41 17.59
CA GLU A 282 2.94 6.61 18.31
C GLU A 282 1.54 6.84 17.74
N LYS A 283 1.15 8.09 17.47
CA LYS A 283 -0.14 8.42 16.83
C LYS A 283 -0.27 7.81 15.43
N ALA A 284 0.76 7.94 14.59
CA ALA A 284 0.76 7.36 13.24
C ALA A 284 0.60 5.84 13.30
N ILE A 285 1.36 5.16 14.17
CA ILE A 285 1.26 3.72 14.40
C ILE A 285 -0.14 3.33 14.84
N VAL A 286 -0.73 4.04 15.81
CA VAL A 286 -2.08 3.75 16.32
C VAL A 286 -3.12 3.94 15.22
N ASN A 287 -3.04 5.01 14.42
CA ASN A 287 -3.98 5.25 13.32
C ASN A 287 -3.89 4.15 12.26
N LEU A 288 -2.68 3.78 11.83
CA LEU A 288 -2.45 2.73 10.84
C LEU A 288 -2.90 1.37 11.36
N ALA A 289 -2.55 1.01 12.60
CA ALA A 289 -2.96 -0.26 13.22
C ALA A 289 -4.47 -0.33 13.47
N THR A 290 -5.11 0.76 13.85
CA THR A 290 -6.58 0.81 14.01
C THR A 290 -7.28 0.53 12.70
N ALA A 291 -6.71 0.99 11.58
CA ALA A 291 -7.30 0.83 10.26
C ALA A 291 -6.95 -0.50 9.56
N MET A 292 -5.83 -1.15 9.94
CA MET A 292 -5.27 -2.27 9.16
C MET A 292 -4.74 -3.45 9.99
N CYS A 293 -4.80 -3.41 11.33
CA CYS A 293 -4.49 -4.59 12.16
C CYS A 293 -5.74 -5.48 12.29
N ASP A 294 -6.24 -5.96 11.16
CA ASP A 294 -7.46 -6.76 11.09
C ASP A 294 -7.38 -7.83 9.98
N GLN A 295 -8.42 -8.67 9.93
CA GLN A 295 -8.52 -9.82 9.03
C GLN A 295 -8.78 -9.45 7.57
N VAL A 296 -9.17 -8.21 7.28
CA VAL A 296 -9.34 -7.71 5.90
C VAL A 296 -7.96 -7.33 5.33
N HIS A 297 -7.11 -6.75 6.18
CA HIS A 297 -5.75 -6.30 5.89
C HIS A 297 -4.69 -7.32 6.32
N TRP A 298 -5.02 -8.60 6.20
CA TRP A 298 -4.16 -9.74 6.56
C TRP A 298 -2.79 -9.72 5.85
N ASN A 299 -2.67 -8.97 4.75
CA ASN A 299 -1.46 -8.81 3.95
C ASN A 299 -0.52 -7.68 4.41
N VAL A 300 -0.90 -6.86 5.40
CA VAL A 300 -0.01 -5.85 5.97
C VAL A 300 0.98 -6.53 6.94
N VAL A 301 2.26 -6.51 6.58
CA VAL A 301 3.30 -7.28 7.30
C VAL A 301 3.88 -6.53 8.49
N GLY A 302 3.84 -5.19 8.46
CA GLY A 302 4.37 -4.35 9.52
C GLY A 302 4.86 -2.99 9.07
N ILE A 303 5.74 -2.40 9.89
CA ILE A 303 6.25 -1.04 9.71
C ILE A 303 7.79 -1.05 9.70
N ASP A 304 8.38 -0.44 8.67
CA ASP A 304 9.76 0.08 8.68
C ASP A 304 9.77 1.44 9.40
N ILE A 305 10.39 1.45 10.57
CA ILE A 305 10.18 2.52 11.56
C ILE A 305 10.91 3.81 11.22
N LYS A 306 11.89 3.78 10.33
CA LYS A 306 12.53 4.98 9.76
C LYS A 306 13.37 4.60 8.56
N ASP A 307 13.09 5.23 7.42
CA ASP A 307 13.93 5.07 6.23
C ASP A 307 15.26 5.81 6.37
N ALA A 308 16.35 5.12 6.00
CA ALA A 308 17.70 5.67 5.78
C ALA A 308 18.21 6.61 6.89
N PRO A 309 18.06 6.28 8.19
CA PRO A 309 18.46 7.19 9.26
C PRO A 309 19.98 7.48 9.19
N ALA A 310 20.32 8.76 9.30
CA ALA A 310 21.69 9.24 9.16
C ALA A 310 21.87 10.61 9.84
N GLY A 311 23.11 10.99 10.08
CA GLY A 311 23.48 12.34 10.55
C GLY A 311 24.52 12.28 11.67
N ASP A 312 25.28 13.36 11.82
CA ASP A 312 26.49 13.38 12.66
C ASP A 312 26.21 13.20 14.16
N ALA A 313 25.03 13.59 14.62
CA ALA A 313 24.61 13.44 16.01
C ALA A 313 23.96 12.08 16.32
N GLY A 314 23.63 11.27 15.31
CA GLY A 314 23.05 9.95 15.52
C GLY A 314 24.13 8.94 15.88
N GLN A 315 23.98 8.26 17.01
CA GLN A 315 24.84 7.16 17.46
C GLN A 315 23.98 5.91 17.64
N TRP A 316 24.56 4.73 17.47
CA TRP A 316 23.82 3.49 17.71
C TRP A 316 23.39 3.40 19.18
N ASP A 317 24.37 3.40 20.08
CA ASP A 317 24.21 3.36 21.54
C ASP A 317 24.54 4.72 22.20
N GLY A 318 24.05 5.81 21.61
CA GLY A 318 24.19 7.14 22.21
C GLY A 318 23.40 7.33 23.51
N GLU A 319 23.27 8.58 23.93
CA GLU A 319 22.47 8.96 25.10
C GLU A 319 21.18 9.67 24.68
N GLU A 320 20.08 9.41 25.39
CA GLU A 320 18.77 10.03 25.17
C GLU A 320 18.35 10.12 23.68
N LYS A 321 18.42 11.33 23.10
CA LYS A 321 17.95 11.66 21.74
C LYS A 321 18.95 11.30 20.64
N THR A 322 20.19 10.95 20.99
CA THR A 322 21.21 10.56 20.00
C THR A 322 21.28 9.06 19.79
N SER A 323 20.64 8.25 20.64
CA SER A 323 20.60 6.79 20.48
C SER A 323 19.52 6.33 19.51
N TRP A 324 19.97 5.80 18.38
CA TRP A 324 19.10 5.09 17.45
C TRP A 324 18.55 3.81 18.06
N GLN A 325 19.37 3.01 18.74
CA GLN A 325 18.94 1.74 19.33
C GLN A 325 17.79 1.94 20.32
N MET A 326 17.89 2.95 21.22
CA MET A 326 16.85 3.22 22.21
C MET A 326 15.58 3.74 21.56
N PHE A 327 15.71 4.68 20.62
CA PHE A 327 14.55 5.22 19.90
C PHE A 327 13.84 4.12 19.08
N ALA A 328 14.60 3.34 18.31
CA ALA A 328 14.09 2.25 17.49
C ALA A 328 13.40 1.17 18.33
N SER A 329 13.98 0.82 19.48
CA SER A 329 13.37 -0.11 20.45
C SER A 329 12.03 0.43 20.95
N LYS A 330 11.98 1.71 21.31
CA LYS A 330 10.77 2.38 21.82
C LYS A 330 9.66 2.46 20.77
N VAL A 331 9.99 2.81 19.52
CA VAL A 331 9.02 2.85 18.40
C VAL A 331 8.58 1.44 18.04
N GLY A 332 9.51 0.48 17.95
CA GLY A 332 9.19 -0.92 17.68
C GLY A 332 8.26 -1.55 18.72
N SER A 333 8.46 -1.25 20.01
CA SER A 333 7.52 -1.66 21.05
C SER A 333 6.12 -1.04 20.87
N ALA A 334 6.01 0.20 20.39
CA ALA A 334 4.72 0.79 20.07
C ALA A 334 4.03 0.07 18.90
N VAL A 335 4.77 -0.31 17.85
CA VAL A 335 4.24 -1.09 16.72
C VAL A 335 3.67 -2.41 17.21
N VAL A 336 4.45 -3.19 17.96
CA VAL A 336 4.00 -4.52 18.42
C VAL A 336 2.86 -4.43 19.43
N LYS A 337 2.82 -3.38 20.24
CA LYS A 337 1.70 -3.10 21.15
C LYS A 337 0.41 -2.78 20.39
N ALA A 338 0.50 -1.97 19.33
CA ALA A 338 -0.64 -1.60 18.51
C ALA A 338 -1.14 -2.76 17.64
N CYS A 339 -0.22 -3.54 17.07
CA CYS A 339 -0.54 -4.72 16.28
C CYS A 339 0.41 -5.90 16.58
N PRO A 340 0.01 -6.85 17.45
CA PRO A 340 0.88 -7.94 17.87
C PRO A 340 1.29 -8.92 16.76
N THR A 341 0.61 -8.90 15.61
CA THR A 341 0.88 -9.76 14.45
C THR A 341 1.89 -9.17 13.48
N TRP A 342 2.08 -7.85 13.49
CA TRP A 342 3.04 -7.16 12.62
C TRP A 342 4.49 -7.40 13.03
N LEU A 343 5.39 -7.25 12.06
CA LEU A 343 6.83 -7.14 12.24
C LEU A 343 7.24 -5.67 12.39
N VAL A 344 8.42 -5.47 12.98
CA VAL A 344 9.13 -4.21 13.05
C VAL A 344 10.37 -4.32 12.20
N PHE A 345 10.42 -3.54 11.12
CA PHE A 345 11.60 -3.40 10.29
C PHE A 345 12.39 -2.20 10.81
N ALA A 346 13.70 -2.37 11.02
CA ALA A 346 14.57 -1.31 11.47
C ALA A 346 15.86 -1.29 10.64
N GLN A 347 16.17 -0.14 10.08
CA GLN A 347 17.41 0.07 9.35
C GLN A 347 18.60 0.30 10.31
N GLY A 348 19.80 0.35 9.72
CA GLY A 348 21.06 0.71 10.36
C GLY A 348 21.19 2.22 10.63
N LEU A 349 22.42 2.71 10.75
CA LEU A 349 22.77 4.14 10.64
C LEU A 349 23.69 4.38 9.44
N ASN A 350 24.17 5.61 9.25
CA ASN A 350 25.37 5.83 8.44
C ASN A 350 26.64 5.47 9.23
N GLY A 351 27.70 5.11 8.52
CA GLY A 351 28.97 4.73 9.11
C GLY A 351 30.11 4.96 8.13
N LYS A 352 31.33 4.60 8.53
CA LYS A 352 32.48 4.60 7.63
C LYS A 352 33.12 3.21 7.66
N THR A 353 33.40 2.67 6.48
CA THR A 353 34.04 1.36 6.34
C THR A 353 35.27 1.48 5.46
N LYS A 354 36.35 0.82 5.88
CA LYS A 354 37.61 0.79 5.15
C LYS A 354 37.65 -0.47 4.28
N PHE A 355 37.85 -0.27 2.99
CA PHE A 355 37.95 -1.33 1.99
C PHE A 355 39.36 -1.37 1.40
N GLY A 356 39.82 -2.57 1.00
CA GLY A 356 41.18 -2.79 0.49
C GLY A 356 42.24 -2.91 1.59
N THR A 357 43.49 -3.12 1.18
CA THR A 357 44.66 -3.30 2.07
C THR A 357 45.83 -2.43 1.61
N GLY A 358 46.77 -2.12 2.52
CA GLY A 358 47.96 -1.33 2.20
C GLY A 358 47.65 0.11 1.77
N LEU A 359 48.38 0.60 0.76
CA LEU A 359 48.26 1.97 0.22
C LEU A 359 46.98 2.20 -0.59
N GLU A 360 46.33 1.14 -1.06
CA GLU A 360 45.08 1.20 -1.83
C GLU A 360 43.83 1.22 -0.94
N ALA A 361 44.00 1.14 0.39
CA ALA A 361 42.89 1.06 1.30
C ALA A 361 42.14 2.40 1.39
N LYS A 362 40.83 2.39 1.14
CA LYS A 362 39.98 3.58 1.12
C LYS A 362 38.88 3.49 2.15
N THR A 363 38.66 4.58 2.87
CA THR A 363 37.51 4.74 3.76
C THR A 363 36.34 5.32 2.95
N VAL A 364 35.22 4.63 2.98
CA VAL A 364 33.99 4.98 2.26
C VAL A 364 32.91 5.24 3.29
N LEU A 365 32.04 6.21 3.02
CA LEU A 365 30.82 6.40 3.78
C LEU A 365 29.85 5.26 3.43
N ASP A 366 29.40 4.53 4.45
CA ASP A 366 28.38 3.50 4.28
C ASP A 366 27.06 4.17 3.84
N TRP A 367 26.20 3.42 3.15
CA TRP A 367 24.90 3.93 2.74
C TRP A 367 24.10 4.40 3.98
N PRO A 368 23.37 5.54 3.91
CA PRO A 368 22.47 5.95 4.97
C PRO A 368 21.54 4.80 5.39
N GLY A 369 21.45 4.52 6.69
CA GLY A 369 20.68 3.39 7.22
C GLY A 369 21.24 1.99 6.98
N SER A 370 22.47 1.81 6.48
CA SER A 370 23.01 0.47 6.19
C SER A 370 23.90 -0.12 7.29
N THR A 371 24.54 0.73 8.10
CA THR A 371 25.51 0.28 9.10
C THR A 371 24.80 -0.37 10.28
N LEU A 372 25.07 -1.65 10.51
CA LEU A 372 24.42 -2.44 11.57
C LEU A 372 25.41 -3.17 12.49
N ARG A 373 26.70 -2.79 12.44
CA ARG A 373 27.77 -3.44 13.21
C ARG A 373 27.48 -3.53 14.71
N ASP A 374 26.99 -2.44 15.27
CA ASP A 374 26.74 -2.32 16.71
C ASP A 374 25.47 -3.07 17.15
N ALA A 375 24.61 -3.47 16.21
CA ALA A 375 23.45 -4.31 16.49
C ALA A 375 23.83 -5.71 17.03
N LEU A 376 25.07 -6.15 16.81
CA LEU A 376 25.59 -7.40 17.38
C LEU A 376 25.78 -7.34 18.89
N THR A 377 26.21 -6.18 19.40
CA THR A 377 26.53 -5.97 20.82
C THR A 377 25.35 -5.33 21.55
N SER A 378 24.60 -4.48 20.87
CA SER A 378 23.42 -3.80 21.38
C SER A 378 22.26 -3.92 20.38
N PRO A 379 21.57 -5.07 20.35
CA PRO A 379 20.45 -5.29 19.43
C PRO A 379 19.27 -4.39 19.81
N ILE A 380 18.50 -3.98 18.79
CA ILE A 380 17.19 -3.33 19.02
C ILE A 380 16.27 -4.33 19.73
N ASN A 381 15.56 -3.88 20.77
CA ASN A 381 14.63 -4.71 21.52
C ASN A 381 13.21 -4.14 21.46
N VAL A 382 12.34 -4.80 20.69
CA VAL A 382 10.96 -4.37 20.50
C VAL A 382 9.99 -4.92 21.56
N GLY A 383 10.48 -5.61 22.58
CA GLY A 383 9.66 -6.10 23.70
C GLY A 383 8.86 -7.38 23.43
N LYS A 384 8.90 -7.92 22.21
CA LYS A 384 8.32 -9.23 21.84
C LYS A 384 9.29 -10.02 20.98
N ALA A 385 9.47 -11.30 21.33
CA ALA A 385 10.33 -12.20 20.60
C ALA A 385 9.87 -12.36 19.14
N ASN A 386 10.83 -12.56 18.24
CA ASN A 386 10.62 -12.84 16.83
C ASN A 386 9.86 -11.75 16.05
N LYS A 387 9.89 -10.49 16.50
CA LYS A 387 9.21 -9.37 15.82
C LYS A 387 10.12 -8.40 15.10
N LEU A 388 11.42 -8.40 15.38
CA LEU A 388 12.39 -7.54 14.72
C LEU A 388 12.88 -8.13 13.40
N VAL A 389 12.99 -7.29 12.37
CA VAL A 389 13.70 -7.54 11.12
C VAL A 389 14.67 -6.38 10.90
N TYR A 390 15.93 -6.67 10.58
CA TYR A 390 16.88 -5.64 10.17
C TYR A 390 16.72 -5.36 8.68
N ALA A 391 16.63 -4.08 8.31
CA ALA A 391 16.25 -3.66 6.97
C ALA A 391 17.27 -2.71 6.31
N PRO A 392 18.57 -3.05 6.21
CA PRO A 392 19.54 -2.14 5.63
C PRO A 392 19.32 -1.96 4.11
N PRO A 393 19.54 -0.77 3.55
CA PRO A 393 19.67 -0.62 2.10
C PRO A 393 21.07 -1.06 1.64
N PHE A 394 21.16 -1.44 0.37
CA PHE A 394 22.45 -1.65 -0.28
C PHE A 394 22.35 -1.33 -1.77
N TRP A 395 23.20 -0.42 -2.24
CA TRP A 395 23.09 0.14 -3.58
C TRP A 395 24.17 -0.35 -4.52
N SER A 396 23.95 -0.16 -5.82
CA SER A 396 24.90 -0.44 -6.89
C SER A 396 25.76 0.79 -7.22
N PRO A 397 26.79 0.65 -8.08
CA PRO A 397 27.51 1.78 -8.67
C PRO A 397 26.63 2.87 -9.28
N SER A 398 25.38 2.55 -9.68
CA SER A 398 24.45 3.55 -10.25
C SER A 398 24.06 4.65 -9.26
N VAL A 399 24.19 4.42 -7.95
CA VAL A 399 23.98 5.43 -6.90
C VAL A 399 25.28 6.13 -6.53
N TYR A 400 26.35 5.34 -6.34
CA TYR A 400 27.68 5.85 -6.04
C TYR A 400 28.73 4.79 -6.42
N PRO A 401 29.76 5.13 -7.23
CA PRO A 401 30.78 4.18 -7.69
C PRO A 401 31.81 3.89 -6.58
N ALA A 402 31.36 3.24 -5.51
CA ALA A 402 32.19 2.88 -4.37
C ALA A 402 33.37 1.96 -4.78
N PRO A 403 34.55 2.08 -4.16
CA PRO A 403 35.77 1.39 -4.59
C PRO A 403 35.67 -0.14 -4.54
N TYR A 404 34.82 -0.72 -3.70
CA TYR A 404 34.62 -2.17 -3.62
C TYR A 404 33.86 -2.76 -4.81
N PHE A 405 33.35 -1.95 -5.75
CA PHE A 405 32.80 -2.45 -7.02
C PHE A 405 33.85 -2.60 -8.13
N PHE A 406 35.09 -2.21 -7.86
CA PHE A 406 36.17 -2.19 -8.84
C PHE A 406 37.41 -2.89 -8.30
N LYS A 407 38.22 -3.46 -9.19
CA LYS A 407 39.54 -3.99 -8.84
C LYS A 407 40.49 -2.88 -8.39
N SER A 408 40.38 -1.71 -9.03
CA SER A 408 40.99 -0.46 -8.61
C SER A 408 40.13 0.71 -9.07
N SER A 409 40.18 1.81 -8.33
CA SER A 409 39.49 3.06 -8.66
C SER A 409 40.32 4.24 -8.19
N GLU A 410 40.26 5.36 -8.89
CA GLU A 410 40.82 6.66 -8.54
C GLU A 410 39.73 7.71 -8.79
N GLY A 411 39.61 8.71 -7.91
CA GLY A 411 38.53 9.70 -7.93
C GLY A 411 37.61 9.65 -6.71
N GLY A 412 36.51 10.39 -6.78
CA GLY A 412 35.49 10.51 -5.74
C GLY A 412 34.14 9.95 -6.19
N SER A 413 33.10 10.79 -6.19
CA SER A 413 31.79 10.44 -6.77
C SER A 413 31.83 10.25 -8.29
N LEU A 414 32.76 10.93 -8.97
CA LEU A 414 33.10 10.65 -10.36
C LEU A 414 34.50 10.05 -10.40
N LEU A 415 34.62 8.85 -10.98
CA LEU A 415 35.91 8.18 -11.11
C LEU A 415 36.69 8.77 -12.29
N THR A 416 37.97 9.06 -12.07
CA THR A 416 38.88 9.51 -13.13
C THR A 416 39.57 8.33 -13.81
N LYS A 417 39.68 7.19 -13.11
CA LYS A 417 40.30 5.97 -13.60
C LYS A 417 39.83 4.78 -12.78
N TRP A 418 39.51 3.66 -13.42
CA TRP A 418 39.14 2.43 -12.73
C TRP A 418 39.48 1.20 -13.56
N THR A 419 39.56 0.05 -12.89
CA THR A 419 39.63 -1.27 -13.52
C THR A 419 38.47 -2.10 -13.00
N SER A 420 37.54 -2.47 -13.88
CA SER A 420 36.38 -3.29 -13.50
C SER A 420 36.80 -4.74 -13.21
N PHE A 421 36.03 -5.43 -12.36
CA PHE A 421 36.19 -6.87 -12.20
C PHE A 421 35.88 -7.60 -13.51
N THR A 422 36.71 -8.57 -13.87
CA THR A 422 36.56 -9.35 -15.10
C THR A 422 35.55 -10.48 -14.96
N SER A 423 35.43 -11.08 -13.78
CA SER A 423 34.50 -12.19 -13.51
C SER A 423 33.36 -11.77 -12.58
N GLN A 424 32.21 -12.45 -12.69
CA GLN A 424 31.10 -12.29 -11.73
C GLN A 424 31.51 -12.77 -10.33
N THR A 425 32.31 -13.82 -10.24
CA THR A 425 32.78 -14.39 -8.97
C THR A 425 33.57 -13.37 -8.13
N ASP A 426 34.41 -12.56 -8.75
CA ASP A 426 35.17 -11.51 -8.03
C ASP A 426 34.21 -10.42 -7.49
N MET A 427 33.18 -10.07 -8.27
CA MET A 427 32.15 -9.14 -7.83
C MET A 427 31.31 -9.73 -6.69
N ASP A 428 30.92 -11.01 -6.78
CA ASP A 428 30.17 -11.72 -5.75
C ASP A 428 30.93 -11.72 -4.42
N ALA A 429 32.22 -12.02 -4.46
CA ALA A 429 33.10 -11.98 -3.29
C ALA A 429 33.22 -10.56 -2.71
N SER A 430 33.51 -9.57 -3.57
CA SER A 430 33.71 -8.18 -3.12
C SER A 430 32.44 -7.56 -2.54
N VAL A 431 31.27 -7.79 -3.15
CA VAL A 431 29.97 -7.35 -2.63
C VAL A 431 29.61 -8.09 -1.34
N GLY A 432 29.89 -9.39 -1.25
CA GLY A 432 29.69 -10.17 -0.02
C GLY A 432 30.54 -9.65 1.14
N ASP A 433 31.82 -9.37 0.89
CA ASP A 433 32.73 -8.77 1.87
C ASP A 433 32.27 -7.36 2.27
N ALA A 434 31.78 -6.57 1.32
CA ALA A 434 31.24 -5.24 1.58
C ALA A 434 29.99 -5.27 2.46
N MET A 435 29.00 -6.10 2.13
CA MET A 435 27.81 -6.31 2.96
C MET A 435 28.19 -6.81 4.35
N LYS A 436 29.11 -7.78 4.45
CA LYS A 436 29.57 -8.29 5.75
C LYS A 436 30.22 -7.20 6.61
N ALA A 437 31.06 -6.36 6.00
CA ALA A 437 31.74 -5.27 6.70
C ALA A 437 30.76 -4.18 7.16
N ILE A 438 29.80 -3.80 6.32
CA ILE A 438 28.83 -2.73 6.60
C ILE A 438 27.75 -3.21 7.59
N PHE A 439 27.20 -4.41 7.40
CA PHE A 439 26.16 -4.96 8.27
C PHE A 439 26.71 -5.59 9.55
N GLY A 440 28.03 -5.83 9.63
CA GLY A 440 28.68 -6.43 10.78
C GLY A 440 28.40 -7.91 10.99
N ASP A 441 28.54 -8.74 9.96
CA ASP A 441 28.34 -10.21 10.03
C ASP A 441 27.05 -10.67 10.72
N LEU A 442 26.01 -9.81 10.73
CA LEU A 442 24.73 -10.08 11.38
C LEU A 442 24.15 -11.41 10.90
N LEU A 443 24.10 -11.67 9.59
CA LEU A 443 23.55 -12.90 9.01
C LEU A 443 23.98 -14.19 9.74
N ASN A 444 25.21 -14.22 10.27
CA ASN A 444 25.75 -15.39 10.95
C ASN A 444 25.55 -15.39 12.47
N LYS A 445 25.38 -14.23 13.09
CA LYS A 445 25.51 -14.03 14.55
C LYS A 445 24.22 -13.65 15.27
N GLN A 446 23.09 -13.56 14.56
CA GLN A 446 21.82 -13.08 15.11
C GLN A 446 20.62 -13.89 14.58
N SER A 447 19.46 -13.76 15.23
CA SER A 447 18.25 -14.55 14.93
C SER A 447 17.17 -13.84 14.11
N ALA A 448 17.04 -12.52 14.20
CA ALA A 448 16.16 -11.72 13.34
C ALA A 448 16.52 -11.93 11.85
N ALA A 449 15.56 -11.80 10.95
CA ALA A 449 15.81 -11.79 9.53
C ALA A 449 16.50 -10.49 9.10
N ILE A 450 17.22 -10.56 7.99
CA ILE A 450 17.67 -9.39 7.23
C ILE A 450 16.92 -9.35 5.91
N VAL A 451 16.39 -8.18 5.54
CA VAL A 451 15.73 -7.91 4.26
C VAL A 451 16.33 -6.61 3.72
N LEU A 452 16.67 -6.51 2.45
CA LEU A 452 17.11 -5.21 1.93
C LEU A 452 15.91 -4.26 1.79
N SER A 453 15.87 -3.17 2.55
CA SER A 453 14.79 -2.17 2.46
C SER A 453 14.72 -1.53 1.08
N SER A 454 15.89 -1.33 0.46
CA SER A 454 16.05 -0.81 -0.88
C SER A 454 17.34 -1.32 -1.50
N PHE A 455 17.26 -1.73 -2.76
CA PHE A 455 18.40 -2.00 -3.62
C PHE A 455 17.98 -1.80 -5.08
N GLY A 456 18.93 -1.57 -5.97
CA GLY A 456 18.65 -1.37 -7.39
C GLY A 456 19.77 -0.65 -8.12
N GLY A 457 19.52 -0.35 -9.38
CA GLY A 457 20.46 0.34 -10.26
C GLY A 457 20.13 0.11 -11.72
N LEU A 458 21.00 0.63 -12.57
CA LEU A 458 20.95 0.41 -14.01
C LEU A 458 21.56 -0.95 -14.34
N PHE A 459 20.91 -1.71 -15.21
CA PHE A 459 21.25 -3.10 -15.52
C PHE A 459 21.32 -3.33 -17.02
N GLY A 460 22.09 -4.32 -17.45
CA GLY A 460 22.16 -4.73 -18.85
C GLY A 460 22.62 -3.58 -19.74
N GLU A 461 21.80 -3.16 -20.69
CA GLU A 461 22.15 -2.05 -21.59
C GLU A 461 22.03 -0.66 -20.96
N GLU A 462 21.26 -0.51 -19.88
CA GLU A 462 21.20 0.76 -19.13
C GLU A 462 22.48 1.03 -18.31
N ASP A 463 23.24 -0.02 -17.99
CA ASP A 463 24.58 0.09 -17.41
C ASP A 463 25.58 0.48 -18.50
N MET A 464 25.93 1.75 -18.57
CA MET A 464 26.80 2.31 -19.61
C MET A 464 28.29 2.10 -19.32
N ASP A 465 28.66 1.53 -18.16
CA ASP A 465 30.04 1.09 -17.92
C ASP A 465 30.42 -0.02 -18.90
N LYS A 466 31.57 0.11 -19.56
CA LYS A 466 32.11 -0.95 -20.43
C LYS A 466 32.34 -2.25 -19.68
N GLY A 467 32.70 -2.15 -18.40
CA GLY A 467 32.88 -3.29 -17.51
C GLY A 467 31.58 -3.87 -16.94
N LYS A 468 30.43 -3.24 -17.22
CA LYS A 468 29.11 -3.58 -16.68
C LYS A 468 29.11 -3.72 -15.15
N ALA A 469 29.78 -2.79 -14.46
CA ALA A 469 29.97 -2.84 -13.02
C ALA A 469 28.64 -2.87 -12.25
N SER A 470 27.64 -2.10 -12.68
CA SER A 470 26.33 -2.08 -12.01
C SER A 470 25.56 -3.39 -12.20
N THR A 471 25.55 -3.92 -13.41
CA THR A 471 24.92 -5.20 -13.76
C THR A 471 25.50 -6.35 -12.93
N LYS A 472 26.84 -6.40 -12.82
CA LYS A 472 27.53 -7.40 -12.00
C LYS A 472 27.24 -7.19 -10.52
N ALA A 473 27.23 -5.93 -10.04
CA ALA A 473 26.94 -5.62 -8.65
C ALA A 473 25.51 -6.03 -8.26
N ILE A 474 24.51 -5.72 -9.08
CA ILE A 474 23.12 -6.15 -8.85
C ILE A 474 23.01 -7.67 -8.84
N THR A 475 23.68 -8.35 -9.78
CA THR A 475 23.74 -9.81 -9.81
C THR A 475 24.33 -10.38 -8.51
N ALA A 476 25.41 -9.78 -8.01
CA ALA A 476 26.05 -10.15 -6.76
C ALA A 476 25.18 -9.87 -5.53
N ILE A 477 24.46 -8.75 -5.50
CA ILE A 477 23.50 -8.40 -4.43
C ILE A 477 22.40 -9.47 -4.35
N VAL A 478 21.79 -9.84 -5.49
CA VAL A 478 20.76 -10.88 -5.53
C VAL A 478 21.36 -12.26 -5.21
N ALA A 479 22.61 -12.51 -5.58
CA ALA A 479 23.31 -13.73 -5.18
C ALA A 479 23.38 -13.88 -3.65
N GLN A 480 23.57 -12.81 -2.87
CA GLN A 480 23.54 -12.87 -1.39
C GLN A 480 22.17 -13.26 -0.81
N MET A 481 21.08 -13.13 -1.57
CA MET A 481 19.74 -13.57 -1.17
C MET A 481 19.48 -15.05 -1.51
N THR A 482 20.32 -15.66 -2.34
CA THR A 482 20.22 -17.07 -2.77
C THR A 482 21.38 -17.93 -2.25
N ALA A 483 22.48 -17.30 -1.85
CA ALA A 483 23.68 -17.93 -1.36
C ALA A 483 23.52 -18.27 0.13
N SER A 484 23.61 -19.57 0.45
CA SER A 484 23.68 -20.17 1.80
C SER A 484 22.37 -20.56 2.49
N GLN A 485 22.51 -21.29 3.60
CA GLN A 485 21.41 -21.66 4.51
C GLN A 485 20.88 -20.46 5.33
N LYS A 486 21.66 -19.37 5.44
CA LYS A 486 21.36 -18.14 6.19
C LYS A 486 21.36 -16.92 5.25
N ALA A 487 20.66 -17.03 4.13
CA ALA A 487 20.55 -15.95 3.15
C ALA A 487 19.70 -14.78 3.65
N ILE A 488 19.90 -13.60 3.04
CA ILE A 488 19.00 -12.45 3.19
C ILE A 488 17.59 -12.86 2.71
N SER A 489 16.55 -12.50 3.44
CA SER A 489 15.14 -12.86 3.16
C SER A 489 14.51 -12.02 2.02
N GLY A 490 15.29 -11.72 0.98
CA GLY A 490 14.89 -10.90 -0.16
C GLY A 490 15.09 -9.39 0.05
N GLY A 491 14.32 -8.58 -0.66
CA GLY A 491 14.39 -7.13 -0.56
C GLY A 491 13.41 -6.41 -1.48
N PHE A 492 13.44 -5.08 -1.45
CA PHE A 492 12.57 -4.24 -2.27
C PHE A 492 13.37 -3.50 -3.34
N TRP A 493 13.02 -3.74 -4.61
CA TRP A 493 13.60 -3.03 -5.74
C TRP A 493 13.23 -1.56 -5.68
N TRP A 494 14.22 -0.69 -5.83
CA TRP A 494 14.03 0.74 -5.98
C TRP A 494 14.15 1.09 -7.47
N SER A 495 13.07 1.47 -8.16
CA SER A 495 11.67 1.57 -7.70
C SER A 495 10.70 1.16 -8.80
N LEU A 496 9.41 1.04 -8.47
CA LEU A 496 8.36 0.88 -9.48
C LEU A 496 8.33 2.10 -10.41
N ASN A 497 8.42 3.27 -9.78
CA ASN A 497 8.43 4.61 -10.33
C ASN A 497 9.51 4.84 -11.42
N PRO A 498 9.12 5.32 -12.62
CA PRO A 498 10.05 5.61 -13.73
C PRO A 498 10.87 6.88 -13.55
N ASP A 499 10.45 7.77 -12.66
CA ASP A 499 11.01 9.09 -12.42
C ASP A 499 12.20 9.07 -11.43
N ASN A 500 12.54 7.90 -10.89
CA ASN A 500 13.74 7.71 -10.11
C ASN A 500 15.00 7.99 -10.95
N ARG A 501 15.93 8.78 -10.40
CA ARG A 501 17.17 9.15 -11.07
C ARG A 501 18.36 8.38 -10.52
N TRP A 502 19.12 7.78 -11.42
CA TRP A 502 20.40 7.14 -11.16
C TRP A 502 21.53 8.12 -11.52
N PRO A 503 22.30 8.63 -10.55
CA PRO A 503 23.35 9.62 -10.79
C PRO A 503 24.49 9.12 -11.69
N HIS A 504 24.75 7.81 -11.72
CA HIS A 504 25.91 7.24 -12.40
C HIS A 504 25.54 6.12 -13.38
N PRO A 505 25.12 6.44 -14.61
CA PRO A 505 24.99 5.43 -15.67
C PRO A 505 26.32 4.79 -16.07
N ALA A 506 27.43 5.51 -15.87
CA ALA A 506 28.79 4.98 -15.83
C ALA A 506 29.56 5.65 -14.67
N PRO A 507 30.67 5.06 -14.18
CA PRO A 507 31.40 5.57 -13.01
C PRO A 507 32.00 6.98 -13.19
N ASP A 508 32.21 7.42 -14.42
CA ASP A 508 32.70 8.74 -14.82
C ASP A 508 31.62 9.68 -15.36
N SER A 509 30.37 9.21 -15.47
CA SER A 509 29.29 10.00 -16.05
C SER A 509 28.85 11.11 -15.09
N PRO A 510 28.87 12.39 -15.52
CA PRO A 510 28.31 13.50 -14.75
C PRO A 510 26.78 13.57 -14.87
N ASP A 511 26.20 12.91 -15.87
CA ASP A 511 24.78 12.97 -16.19
C ASP A 511 24.01 11.81 -15.55
N SER A 512 22.85 12.14 -14.97
CA SER A 512 21.92 11.15 -14.40
C SER A 512 20.93 10.62 -15.43
N VAL A 513 20.45 9.38 -15.25
CA VAL A 513 19.39 8.78 -16.08
C VAL A 513 18.16 8.46 -15.22
N ALA A 514 16.98 8.76 -15.73
CA ALA A 514 15.72 8.34 -15.10
C ALA A 514 15.37 6.91 -15.54
N SER A 515 15.21 5.99 -14.58
CA SER A 515 14.83 4.60 -14.84
C SER A 515 14.17 3.97 -13.62
N GLY A 516 13.08 3.24 -13.88
CA GLY A 516 12.34 2.44 -12.92
C GLY A 516 11.87 1.13 -13.52
N LEU A 517 11.08 0.37 -12.75
CA LEU A 517 10.52 -0.90 -13.22
C LEU A 517 9.47 -0.72 -14.32
N LEU A 518 8.71 0.38 -14.26
CA LEU A 518 7.90 0.87 -15.37
C LEU A 518 8.65 1.94 -16.15
N ASP A 519 8.26 2.17 -17.39
CA ASP A 519 8.70 3.32 -18.17
C ASP A 519 7.91 4.59 -17.82
N SER A 520 8.34 5.73 -18.36
CA SER A 520 7.72 7.04 -18.11
C SER A 520 6.21 7.11 -18.44
N THR A 521 5.68 6.19 -19.25
CA THR A 521 4.26 6.17 -19.60
C THR A 521 3.42 5.41 -18.58
N TRP A 522 4.03 4.62 -17.68
CA TRP A 522 3.35 3.66 -16.80
C TRP A 522 2.57 2.56 -17.54
N ARG A 523 2.85 2.34 -18.84
CA ARG A 523 2.16 1.35 -19.71
C ARG A 523 3.11 0.31 -20.30
N LYS A 524 4.37 0.38 -19.94
CA LYS A 524 5.36 -0.61 -20.35
C LYS A 524 6.34 -0.84 -19.19
N GLY A 525 6.65 -2.11 -18.94
CA GLY A 525 7.73 -2.51 -18.06
C GLY A 525 9.08 -2.26 -18.74
N ASN A 526 10.02 -1.74 -17.96
CA ASN A 526 11.40 -1.60 -18.38
C ASN A 526 12.04 -2.98 -18.49
N SER A 527 12.49 -3.36 -19.69
CA SER A 527 13.05 -4.69 -19.96
C SER A 527 14.32 -4.97 -19.15
N GLU A 528 15.17 -3.97 -18.93
CA GLU A 528 16.44 -4.14 -18.21
C GLU A 528 16.20 -4.29 -16.71
N ALA A 529 15.35 -3.44 -16.12
CA ALA A 529 14.97 -3.56 -14.70
C ALA A 529 14.17 -4.87 -14.44
N LEU A 530 13.31 -5.29 -15.37
CA LEU A 530 12.65 -6.59 -15.30
C LEU A 530 13.64 -7.75 -15.41
N ALA A 531 14.66 -7.66 -16.25
CA ALA A 531 15.72 -8.66 -16.34
C ALA A 531 16.50 -8.76 -15.02
N ALA A 532 16.83 -7.62 -14.40
CA ALA A 532 17.50 -7.57 -13.09
C ALA A 532 16.66 -8.26 -12.00
N THR A 533 15.37 -7.92 -11.91
CA THR A 533 14.48 -8.44 -10.87
C THR A 533 14.07 -9.89 -11.11
N LYS A 534 14.12 -10.40 -12.34
CA LYS A 534 13.98 -11.84 -12.66
C LYS A 534 15.05 -12.71 -12.00
N LEU A 535 16.22 -12.16 -11.64
CA LEU A 535 17.21 -12.90 -10.84
C LEU A 535 16.64 -13.37 -9.50
N MET A 536 15.70 -12.61 -8.92
CA MET A 536 15.03 -12.94 -7.66
C MET A 536 13.99 -14.07 -7.78
N ASP A 537 13.59 -14.47 -8.99
CA ASP A 537 12.63 -15.56 -9.18
C ASP A 537 13.14 -16.91 -8.63
N LYS A 538 14.45 -17.00 -8.42
CA LYS A 538 15.14 -18.19 -7.90
C LYS A 538 15.27 -18.20 -6.37
N LEU A 539 14.72 -17.21 -5.68
CA LEU A 539 14.76 -17.14 -4.22
C LEU A 539 14.06 -18.37 -3.60
N PRO A 540 14.75 -19.16 -2.75
CA PRO A 540 14.14 -20.30 -2.10
C PRO A 540 12.97 -19.87 -1.21
N GLY A 541 11.78 -20.43 -1.45
CA GLY A 541 10.57 -20.09 -0.71
C GLY A 541 9.83 -18.84 -1.20
N LEU A 542 10.18 -18.30 -2.37
CA LEU A 542 9.40 -17.22 -2.99
C LEU A 542 7.98 -17.70 -3.32
N ALA A 543 7.00 -17.10 -2.66
CA ALA A 543 5.59 -17.37 -2.86
C ALA A 543 4.77 -16.12 -2.50
N PHE A 544 3.57 -16.01 -3.07
CA PHE A 544 2.56 -15.07 -2.59
C PHE A 544 2.09 -15.45 -1.19
N LEU A 545 1.52 -14.49 -0.46
CA LEU A 545 1.04 -14.76 0.89
C LEU A 545 -0.08 -15.81 0.89
N PRO A 546 -0.14 -16.69 1.91
CA PRO A 546 -1.23 -17.65 2.03
C PRO A 546 -2.53 -16.93 2.39
N CYS A 547 -3.64 -17.33 1.77
CA CYS A 547 -4.98 -16.93 2.18
C CYS A 547 -5.72 -18.18 2.65
N ASP A 548 -5.44 -18.62 3.87
CA ASP A 548 -6.21 -19.70 4.48
C ASP A 548 -7.60 -19.15 4.83
N PRO A 549 -8.69 -19.86 4.53
CA PRO A 549 -10.04 -19.35 4.82
C PRO A 549 -10.21 -19.17 6.33
N ARG A 550 -10.93 -18.14 6.78
CA ARG A 550 -11.26 -17.95 8.20
C ARG A 550 -12.06 -19.11 8.77
#